data_AF-A0A6I9NKD7-F1
#
_entry.id   AF-A0A6I9NKD7-F1
#
_cell.length_a   1.000
_cell.length_b   1.000
_cell.length_c   1.000
_cell.angle_alpha   90.00
_cell.angle_beta   90.00
_cell.angle_gamma   90.00
#
_symmetry.space_group_name_H-M   'P 1'
#
loop_
_entity.id
_entity.type
_entity.pdbx_description
1 polymer ?
#
loop_
_entity_poly.entity_id
_entity_poly.type
_entity_poly.pdbx_seq_one_letter_code
_entity_poly.pdbx_strand_id
1 'polypeptide(L)'
;MPSLRVLQVCPRGERTNLQNVCERCTEAPELYDWLYLGFMAMLPLVLHWFFIEWYSGKKSSSALLQHITAMLECSVSAVVTLLVTEPVGQVRIHSCRVQMLSDWYTMLYNPSPDYVNTLHCTQEAVYPL
;
A
#
# COMPACT_ATOMS: atom_id res chain seq x y z
N MET A 1 -18.07 11.43 22.99
CA MET A 1 -18.36 10.16 23.69
C MET A 1 -17.55 9.08 22.99
N PRO A 2 -16.47 8.55 23.60
CA PRO A 2 -15.57 7.63 22.92
C PRO A 2 -16.27 6.26 22.83
N SER A 3 -16.62 5.86 21.61
CA SER A 3 -17.26 4.59 21.34
C SER A 3 -16.25 3.48 21.56
N LEU A 4 -16.43 2.71 22.63
CA LEU A 4 -15.63 1.54 23.00
C LEU A 4 -15.86 0.42 21.97
N ARG A 5 -15.16 0.48 20.82
CA ARG A 5 -15.16 -0.61 19.82
C ARG A 5 -14.06 -1.62 20.16
N VAL A 6 -14.32 -2.47 21.15
CA VAL A 6 -13.35 -3.52 21.58
C VAL A 6 -13.53 -4.83 20.79
N LEU A 7 -14.42 -4.86 19.79
CA LEU A 7 -14.68 -6.07 18.97
C LEU A 7 -14.46 -5.89 17.46
N GLN A 8 -13.85 -4.78 17.03
CA GLN A 8 -13.72 -4.44 15.61
C GLN A 8 -12.27 -4.07 15.28
N VAL A 9 -11.74 -4.60 14.17
CA VAL A 9 -10.46 -4.18 13.57
C VAL A 9 -10.48 -2.65 13.39
N CYS A 10 -9.36 -1.98 13.68
CA CYS A 10 -9.27 -0.52 13.52
C CYS A 10 -9.55 -0.12 12.06
N PRO A 11 -10.21 1.03 11.83
CA PRO A 11 -10.38 1.55 10.48
C PRO A 11 -9.02 1.84 9.84
N ARG A 12 -9.00 1.93 8.51
CA ARG A 12 -7.78 2.27 7.76
C ARG A 12 -7.17 3.58 8.28
N GLY A 13 -5.86 3.61 8.48
CA GLY A 13 -5.15 4.77 9.05
C GLY A 13 -5.11 4.83 10.58
N GLU A 14 -5.65 3.81 11.26
CA GLU A 14 -5.60 3.69 12.71
C GLU A 14 -5.01 2.33 13.15
N ARG A 15 -4.26 2.33 14.26
CA ARG A 15 -3.65 1.13 14.86
C ARG A 15 -4.01 1.04 16.35
N THR A 16 -4.11 -0.16 16.88
CA THR A 16 -4.31 -0.38 18.32
C THR A 16 -3.05 -0.06 19.13
N ASN A 17 -3.21 0.71 20.21
CA ASN A 17 -2.18 0.94 21.22
C ASN A 17 -2.22 -0.18 22.30
N LEU A 18 -1.27 -0.21 23.24
CA LEU A 18 -1.17 -1.14 24.38
C LEU A 18 -2.44 -1.23 25.24
N GLN A 19 -3.29 -0.19 25.20
CA GLN A 19 -4.57 -0.15 25.89
C GLN A 19 -5.75 -0.65 25.03
N ASN A 20 -5.48 -1.27 23.88
CA ASN A 20 -6.46 -1.75 22.89
C ASN A 20 -7.40 -0.66 22.34
N VAL A 21 -6.91 0.57 22.23
CA VAL A 21 -7.63 1.71 21.65
C VAL A 21 -7.04 2.02 20.27
N CYS A 22 -7.89 2.26 19.28
CA CYS A 22 -7.46 2.70 17.94
C CYS A 22 -6.95 4.14 17.99
N GLU A 23 -5.71 4.34 17.57
CA GLU A 23 -5.02 5.61 17.50
C GLU A 23 -4.60 5.88 16.05
N ARG A 24 -4.68 7.15 15.62
CA ARG A 24 -4.32 7.54 14.25
C ARG A 24 -2.82 7.48 14.03
N CYS A 25 -2.44 7.02 12.86
CA CYS A 25 -1.05 6.99 12.46
C CYS A 25 -0.64 8.36 11.90
N THR A 26 0.34 8.98 12.55
CA THR A 26 0.87 10.29 12.17
C THR A 26 2.37 10.25 11.89
N GLU A 27 3.00 9.08 12.01
CA GLU A 27 4.42 8.91 11.78
C GLU A 27 4.75 8.93 10.28
N ALA A 28 6.05 9.00 9.96
CA ALA A 28 6.52 9.03 8.58
C ALA A 28 7.05 7.66 8.16
N PRO A 29 6.88 7.26 6.89
CA PRO A 29 7.43 6.02 6.36
C PRO A 29 8.95 5.96 6.50
N GLU A 30 9.46 4.80 6.89
CA GLU A 30 10.88 4.48 6.92
C GLU A 30 11.41 4.18 5.50
N LEU A 31 12.73 4.03 5.35
CA LEU A 31 13.36 3.78 4.04
C LEU A 31 12.79 2.53 3.35
N TYR A 32 12.47 1.48 4.11
CA TYR A 32 11.93 0.25 3.56
C TYR A 32 10.51 0.43 3.01
N ASP A 33 9.66 1.24 3.64
CA ASP A 33 8.32 1.59 3.14
C ASP A 33 8.43 2.20 1.74
N TRP A 34 9.36 3.14 1.57
CA TRP A 34 9.60 3.80 0.28
C TRP A 34 10.14 2.85 -0.78
N LEU A 35 11.07 1.96 -0.41
CA LEU A 35 11.59 0.93 -1.31
C LEU A 35 10.46 -0.01 -1.78
N TYR A 36 9.59 -0.42 -0.87
CA TYR A 36 8.45 -1.26 -1.17
C TYR A 36 7.42 -0.56 -2.06
N LEU A 37 7.04 0.67 -1.73
CA LEU A 37 6.14 1.50 -2.55
C LEU A 37 6.73 1.72 -3.96
N GLY A 38 8.03 2.02 -4.04
CA GLY A 38 8.74 2.16 -5.31
C GLY A 38 8.70 0.88 -6.12
N PHE A 39 8.95 -0.28 -5.52
CA PHE A 39 8.83 -1.57 -6.18
C PHE A 39 7.42 -1.82 -6.72
N MET A 40 6.39 -1.56 -5.91
CA MET A 40 4.99 -1.72 -6.31
C MET A 40 4.59 -0.78 -7.45
N ALA A 41 5.13 0.44 -7.49
CA ALA A 41 4.92 1.38 -8.59
C ALA A 41 5.68 1.00 -9.87
N MET A 42 6.86 0.38 -9.75
CA MET A 42 7.70 -0.02 -10.89
C MET A 42 7.21 -1.31 -11.56
N LEU A 43 6.60 -2.22 -10.80
CA LEU A 43 6.09 -3.50 -11.32
C LEU A 43 5.15 -3.35 -12.54
N PRO A 44 4.10 -2.51 -12.49
CA PRO A 44 3.24 -2.26 -13.65
C PRO A 44 4.01 -1.71 -14.85
N LEU A 45 4.97 -0.81 -14.63
CA LEU A 45 5.75 -0.21 -15.70
C LEU A 45 6.60 -1.26 -16.45
N VAL A 46 7.32 -2.09 -15.69
CA VAL A 46 8.13 -3.18 -16.26
C VAL A 46 7.24 -4.15 -17.04
N LEU A 47 6.07 -4.48 -16.48
CA LEU A 47 5.12 -5.38 -17.14
C LEU A 47 4.57 -4.77 -18.43
N HIS A 48 4.21 -3.48 -18.43
CA HIS A 48 3.78 -2.77 -19.63
C HIS A 48 4.86 -2.78 -20.71
N TRP A 49 6.10 -2.45 -20.35
CA TRP A 49 7.21 -2.48 -21.29
C TRP A 49 7.47 -3.86 -21.85
N PHE A 50 7.45 -4.89 -21.00
CA PHE A 50 7.60 -6.28 -21.43
C PHE A 50 6.53 -6.67 -22.46
N PHE A 51 5.26 -6.34 -22.20
CA PHE A 51 4.19 -6.62 -23.15
C PHE A 51 4.30 -5.80 -24.44
N ILE A 52 4.72 -4.54 -24.36
CA ILE A 52 4.96 -3.71 -25.55
C ILE A 52 6.04 -4.35 -26.41
N GLU A 53 7.18 -4.76 -25.85
CA GLU A 53 8.24 -5.41 -26.62
C GLU A 53 7.78 -6.76 -27.21
N TRP A 54 7.04 -7.55 -26.43
CA TRP A 54 6.53 -8.84 -26.88
C TRP A 54 5.57 -8.72 -28.07
N TYR A 55 4.71 -7.70 -28.09
CA TYR A 55 3.66 -7.55 -29.10
C TYR A 55 3.97 -6.54 -30.22
N SER A 56 4.89 -5.58 -30.03
CA SER A 56 5.07 -4.45 -30.95
C SER A 56 5.72 -4.81 -32.30
N GLY A 57 6.26 -6.02 -32.46
CA GLY A 57 6.84 -6.49 -33.72
C GLY A 57 7.95 -5.57 -34.28
N LYS A 58 8.19 -5.61 -35.60
CA LYS A 58 9.32 -4.90 -36.25
C LYS A 58 9.13 -3.37 -36.40
N LYS A 59 7.98 -2.79 -36.00
CA LYS A 59 7.65 -1.37 -36.23
C LYS A 59 8.09 -0.50 -35.05
N SER A 60 9.38 -0.23 -34.97
CA SER A 60 10.06 0.44 -33.85
C SER A 60 9.46 1.81 -33.46
N SER A 61 8.98 2.62 -34.41
CA SER A 61 8.47 3.97 -34.10
C SER A 61 7.19 3.98 -33.27
N SER A 62 6.31 2.98 -33.42
CA SER A 62 5.07 2.88 -32.62
C SER A 62 5.36 2.35 -31.21
N ALA A 63 6.36 1.47 -31.07
CA ALA A 63 6.81 0.94 -29.79
C ALA A 63 7.28 2.06 -28.86
N LEU A 64 8.11 2.98 -29.38
CA LEU A 64 8.64 4.09 -28.60
C LEU A 64 7.54 5.00 -28.02
N LEU A 65 6.50 5.28 -28.81
CA LEU A 65 5.36 6.06 -28.31
C LEU A 65 4.63 5.30 -27.19
N GLN A 66 4.42 3.99 -27.33
CA GLN A 66 3.77 3.18 -26.31
C GLN A 66 4.59 3.11 -25.01
N HIS A 67 5.93 3.06 -25.09
CA HIS A 67 6.77 3.10 -23.90
C HIS A 67 6.68 4.44 -23.16
N ILE A 68 6.65 5.55 -23.91
CA ILE A 68 6.50 6.89 -23.33
C ILE A 68 5.12 7.05 -22.68
N THR A 69 4.05 6.62 -23.35
CA THR A 69 2.69 6.69 -22.77
C THR A 69 2.58 5.83 -21.52
N ALA A 70 3.12 4.61 -21.53
CA ALA A 70 3.13 3.74 -20.35
C ALA A 70 3.89 4.36 -19.16
N MET A 71 5.02 5.04 -19.40
CA MET A 71 5.72 5.80 -18.36
C MET A 71 4.88 6.94 -17.79
N LEU A 72 4.21 7.71 -18.65
CA LEU A 72 3.36 8.81 -18.22
C LEU A 72 2.16 8.30 -17.42
N GLU A 73 1.50 7.26 -17.88
CA GLU A 73 0.35 6.66 -17.18
C GLU A 73 0.75 6.12 -15.81
N CYS A 74 1.85 5.38 -15.72
CA CYS A 74 2.33 4.83 -14.44
C CYS A 74 2.78 5.95 -13.48
N SER A 75 3.52 6.94 -13.97
CA SER A 75 3.99 8.06 -13.12
C SER A 75 2.84 8.93 -12.63
N VAL A 76 1.89 9.27 -13.50
CA VAL A 76 0.69 10.02 -13.10
C VAL A 76 -0.13 9.22 -12.11
N SER A 77 -0.33 7.91 -12.33
CA SER A 77 -1.04 7.03 -11.39
C SER A 77 -0.37 7.00 -10.02
N ALA A 78 0.96 6.87 -9.96
CA ALA A 78 1.72 6.90 -8.72
C ALA A 78 1.57 8.24 -7.97
N VAL A 79 1.74 9.36 -8.68
CA VAL A 79 1.60 10.70 -8.09
C VAL A 79 0.17 10.97 -7.61
N VAL A 80 -0.84 10.62 -8.41
CA VAL A 80 -2.25 10.77 -8.03
C VAL A 80 -2.58 9.90 -6.82
N THR A 81 -2.09 8.66 -6.78
CA THR A 81 -2.28 7.77 -5.62
C THR A 81 -1.70 8.39 -4.35
N LEU A 82 -0.50 8.98 -4.42
CA LEU A 82 0.11 9.68 -3.28
C LEU A 82 -0.69 10.93 -2.86
N LEU A 83 -1.23 11.68 -3.81
CA LEU A 83 -2.01 12.90 -3.52
C LEU A 83 -3.42 12.62 -2.96
N VAL A 84 -4.02 11.50 -3.34
CA VAL A 84 -5.35 11.07 -2.88
C VAL A 84 -5.28 10.37 -1.51
N THR A 85 -4.13 9.79 -1.20
CA THR A 85 -3.87 9.17 0.10
C THR A 85 -3.86 10.23 1.21
N GLU A 86 -4.40 9.92 2.39
CA GLU A 86 -4.38 10.85 3.51
C GLU A 86 -2.93 11.15 3.96
N PRO A 87 -2.56 12.42 4.19
CA PRO A 87 -3.34 13.65 4.05
C PRO A 87 -3.45 14.15 2.60
N VAL A 88 -4.69 14.34 2.15
CA VAL A 88 -5.00 14.70 0.75
C VAL A 88 -4.30 16.01 0.35
N GLY A 89 -3.59 15.98 -0.79
CA GLY A 89 -2.94 17.15 -1.38
C GLY A 89 -1.54 17.47 -0.85
N GLN A 90 -0.97 16.64 0.04
CA GLN A 90 0.43 16.73 0.45
C GLN A 90 1.23 15.54 -0.08
N VAL A 91 2.47 15.77 -0.51
CA VAL A 91 3.41 14.69 -0.87
C VAL A 91 4.10 14.15 0.39
N ARG A 92 3.32 13.94 1.45
CA ARG A 92 3.76 13.35 2.70
C ARG A 92 2.77 12.26 3.04
N ILE A 93 3.28 11.06 3.29
CA ILE A 93 2.45 9.91 3.63
C ILE A 93 2.54 9.72 5.14
N HIS A 94 1.40 9.49 5.78
CA HIS A 94 1.39 8.98 7.15
C HIS A 94 1.55 7.46 7.11
N SER A 95 2.45 6.96 7.95
CA SER A 95 2.67 5.53 8.15
C SER A 95 2.53 5.20 9.65
N CYS A 96 1.92 4.07 9.99
CA CYS A 96 2.06 3.48 11.31
C CYS A 96 3.43 2.81 11.37
N ARG A 97 4.25 3.14 12.39
CA ARG A 97 5.55 2.51 12.56
C ARG A 97 5.45 0.99 12.57
N VAL A 98 6.24 0.35 11.72
CA VAL A 98 6.28 -1.11 11.65
C VAL A 98 6.92 -1.66 12.92
N GLN A 99 6.22 -2.59 13.57
CA GLN A 99 6.71 -3.26 14.78
C GLN A 99 7.07 -4.72 14.48
N MET A 100 6.37 -5.35 13.52
CA MET A 100 6.50 -6.77 13.22
C MET A 100 6.54 -7.02 11.71
N LEU A 101 7.19 -8.11 11.29
CA LEU A 101 7.27 -8.50 9.87
C LEU A 101 5.88 -8.80 9.28
N SER A 102 4.93 -9.21 10.11
CA SER A 102 3.52 -9.43 9.74
C SER A 102 2.81 -8.14 9.31
N ASP A 103 3.30 -6.97 9.73
CA ASP A 103 2.74 -5.68 9.33
C ASP A 103 3.02 -5.42 7.82
N TRP A 104 4.14 -5.96 7.29
CA TRP A 104 4.47 -5.93 5.86
C TRP A 104 3.72 -6.99 5.04
N TYR A 105 3.57 -8.17 5.63
CA TYR A 105 3.03 -9.35 4.98
C TYR A 105 1.82 -9.83 5.74
N THR A 106 0.66 -9.27 5.40
CA THR A 106 -0.63 -9.57 6.04
C THR A 106 -1.01 -11.05 5.94
N MET A 107 -0.45 -11.80 4.99
CA MET A 107 -0.54 -13.28 4.94
C MET A 107 -0.02 -13.97 6.21
N LEU A 108 0.89 -13.33 6.95
CA LEU A 108 1.46 -13.83 8.19
C LEU A 108 0.70 -13.35 9.43
N TYR A 109 -0.29 -12.46 9.25
CA TYR A 109 -1.09 -11.93 10.34
C TYR A 109 -2.44 -12.64 10.43
N ASN A 110 -2.76 -13.14 11.62
CA ASN A 110 -3.98 -13.88 11.88
C ASN A 110 -4.64 -13.32 13.15
N PRO A 111 -5.74 -12.56 13.06
CA PRO A 111 -6.31 -11.89 14.22
C PRO A 111 -6.91 -12.88 15.22
N SER A 112 -6.87 -12.53 16.51
CA SER A 112 -7.45 -13.28 17.63
C SER A 112 -8.36 -12.39 18.49
N PRO A 113 -9.56 -12.04 18.02
CA PRO A 113 -10.41 -11.03 18.66
C PRO A 113 -10.79 -11.37 20.11
N ASP A 114 -11.01 -12.65 20.41
CA ASP A 114 -11.38 -13.11 21.75
C ASP A 114 -10.18 -13.65 22.57
N TYR A 115 -8.94 -13.54 22.07
CA TYR A 115 -7.73 -14.21 22.59
C TYR A 115 -7.81 -15.75 22.71
N VAL A 116 -8.96 -16.34 22.37
CA VAL A 116 -9.24 -17.78 22.43
C VAL A 116 -9.27 -18.37 21.02
N ASN A 117 -9.91 -17.67 20.07
CA ASN A 117 -10.07 -18.14 18.70
C ASN A 117 -9.24 -17.29 17.75
N THR A 118 -8.39 -17.94 16.95
CA THR A 118 -7.64 -17.32 15.85
C THR A 118 -8.43 -17.44 14.55
N LEU A 119 -8.80 -16.31 13.96
CA LEU A 119 -9.52 -16.28 12.68
C LEU A 119 -8.54 -16.26 11.52
N HIS A 120 -8.67 -17.22 10.60
CA HIS A 120 -7.81 -17.32 9.42
C HIS A 120 -8.26 -16.41 8.27
N CYS A 121 -7.99 -15.11 8.42
CA CYS A 121 -8.27 -14.09 7.42
C CYS A 121 -7.06 -13.94 6.48
N THR A 122 -7.01 -14.71 5.41
CA THR A 122 -5.87 -14.68 4.47
C THR A 122 -5.81 -13.42 3.60
N GLN A 123 -6.82 -12.53 3.63
CA GLN A 123 -6.97 -11.46 2.63
C GLN A 123 -7.62 -10.15 3.10
N GLU A 124 -7.47 -9.72 4.35
CA GLU A 124 -7.70 -8.28 4.66
C GLU A 124 -6.38 -7.59 4.94
N ALA A 125 -5.81 -7.00 3.88
CA ALA A 125 -4.74 -6.05 4.05
C ALA A 125 -5.35 -4.72 4.51
N VAL A 126 -5.44 -4.52 5.83
CA VAL A 126 -5.31 -3.17 6.36
C VAL A 126 -3.82 -2.87 6.28
N TYR A 127 -3.36 -2.50 5.09
CA TYR A 127 -2.04 -1.88 4.96
C TYR A 127 -2.09 -0.63 5.83
N PRO A 128 -1.31 -0.53 6.91
CA PRO A 128 -1.15 0.76 7.54
C PRO A 128 -0.27 1.57 6.59
N LEU A 129 -0.92 2.46 5.86
CA LEU A 129 -0.43 3.83 5.90
C LEU A 129 -0.90 4.32 7.26
#